data_AF-A0A6A3LPA7-F1
#
_entry.id   AF-A0A6A3LPA7-F1
#
_cell.length_a   1.000
_cell.length_b   1.000
_cell.length_c   1.000
_cell.angle_alpha   90.00
_cell.angle_beta   90.00
_cell.angle_gamma   90.00
#
_symmetry.space_group_name_H-M   'P 1'
#
loop_
_entity.id
_entity.type
_entity.pdbx_description
1 polymer ?
#
loop_
_entity_poly.entity_id
_entity_poly.type
_entity_poly.pdbx_seq_one_letter_code
_entity_poly.pdbx_strand_id
1 'polypeptide(L)'
;MAVEQYADALQNVQAGKSLELLSKLTFKRYEFEYDSVEGRATQLGIIGPELQTVVPEAVQVLPERFVFDHKDRGKIALRDLHVVDKETLYMHNLGVTQRVTLNLKAQQEEVLELRRLTVILNGVNRCRGTAVDWKL
;
A
#
# COMPACT_ATOMS: atom_id res chain seq x y z
N MET A 1 33.77 12.48 10.96
CA MET A 1 33.69 11.03 11.27
C MET A 1 32.59 10.83 12.29
N ALA A 2 31.37 10.49 11.87
CA ALA A 2 30.25 10.17 12.79
C ALA A 2 29.18 9.26 12.15
N VAL A 3 29.38 8.83 10.89
CA VAL A 3 28.34 8.15 10.10
C VAL A 3 28.36 6.62 10.32
N GLU A 4 29.48 6.04 10.73
CA GLU A 4 29.62 4.58 10.84
C GLU A 4 29.15 3.97 12.17
N GLN A 5 28.98 4.77 13.23
CA GLN A 5 28.77 4.25 14.59
C GLN A 5 27.36 3.65 14.82
N TYR A 6 26.43 3.83 13.87
CA TYR A 6 25.04 3.36 13.98
C TYR A 6 24.57 2.58 12.75
N ALA A 7 25.49 2.16 11.87
CA ALA A 7 25.12 1.40 10.66
C ALA A 7 24.35 0.10 11.01
N ASP A 8 24.70 -0.52 12.14
CA ASP A 8 24.08 -1.76 12.62
C ASP A 8 22.76 -1.54 13.39
N ALA A 9 22.39 -0.28 13.67
CA ALA A 9 21.14 0.04 14.35
C ALA A 9 19.91 -0.16 13.45
N LEU A 10 20.12 -0.25 12.13
CA LEU A 10 19.08 -0.42 11.12
C LEU A 10 19.24 -1.78 10.45
N GLN A 11 18.21 -2.62 10.57
CA GLN A 11 18.16 -3.91 9.90
C GLN A 11 17.10 -3.90 8.80
N ASN A 12 17.43 -4.46 7.64
CA ASN A 12 16.47 -4.67 6.57
C ASN A 12 15.47 -5.77 6.98
N VAL A 13 14.22 -5.38 7.21
CA VAL A 13 13.14 -6.31 7.53
C VAL A 13 12.29 -6.54 6.27
N GLN A 14 11.82 -7.77 6.08
CA GLN A 14 10.98 -8.14 4.93
C GLN A 14 9.67 -7.32 4.88
N ALA A 15 9.41 -6.67 3.74
CA ALA A 15 8.21 -5.85 3.51
C ALA A 15 6.87 -6.65 3.46
N GLY A 16 6.89 -7.96 3.70
CA GLY A 16 5.71 -8.82 3.62
C GLY A 16 4.62 -8.43 4.61
N LYS A 17 5.04 -7.99 5.81
CA LYS A 17 4.14 -7.52 6.86
C LYS A 17 3.35 -6.27 6.42
N SER A 18 4.00 -5.35 5.70
CA SER A 18 3.35 -4.13 5.20
C SER A 18 2.20 -4.42 4.24
N LEU A 19 2.32 -5.40 3.35
CA LEU A 19 1.25 -5.74 2.41
C LEU A 19 0.01 -6.27 3.13
N GLU A 20 0.22 -7.16 4.11
CA GLU A 20 -0.87 -7.69 4.93
C GLU A 20 -1.58 -6.56 5.70
N LEU A 21 -0.81 -5.66 6.32
CA LEU A 21 -1.33 -4.52 7.05
C LEU A 21 -2.19 -3.63 6.15
N LEU A 22 -1.64 -3.19 5.00
CA LEU A 22 -2.36 -2.32 4.06
C LEU A 22 -3.62 -2.97 3.49
N SER A 23 -3.64 -4.30 3.32
CA SER A 23 -4.82 -5.02 2.82
C SER A 23 -6.03 -4.98 3.76
N LYS A 24 -5.80 -4.71 5.05
CA LYS A 24 -6.84 -4.60 6.08
C LYS A 24 -7.34 -3.15 6.26
N LEU A 25 -6.69 -2.18 5.63
CA LEU A 25 -7.04 -0.77 5.76
C LEU A 25 -8.26 -0.43 4.89
N THR A 26 -9.22 0.27 5.48
CA THR A 26 -10.40 0.78 4.79
C THR A 26 -10.28 2.29 4.61
N PHE A 27 -10.15 2.74 3.37
CA PHE A 27 -10.22 4.16 3.04
C PHE A 27 -11.65 4.66 3.14
N LYS A 28 -11.82 5.78 3.83
CA LYS A 28 -13.10 6.44 4.05
C LYS A 28 -13.06 7.84 3.45
N ARG A 29 -14.21 8.24 2.95
CA ARG A 29 -14.52 9.62 2.60
C ARG A 29 -15.20 10.26 3.81
N TYR A 30 -14.68 11.39 4.27
CA TYR A 30 -15.17 12.01 5.49
C TYR A 30 -15.05 13.53 5.49
N GLU A 31 -15.85 14.12 6.36
CA GLU A 31 -15.85 15.55 6.64
C GLU A 31 -15.57 15.73 8.12
N PHE A 32 -14.74 16.72 8.43
CA PHE A 32 -14.44 17.06 9.81
C PHE A 32 -15.36 18.21 10.22
N GLU A 33 -16.24 17.95 11.18
CA GLU A 33 -17.29 18.91 11.60
C GLU A 33 -16.71 20.25 12.06
N TYR A 34 -15.52 20.24 12.65
CA TYR A 34 -14.82 21.44 13.11
C TYR A 34 -13.69 21.87 12.16
N ASP A 35 -13.78 21.52 10.86
CA ASP A 35 -12.82 22.02 9.88
C ASP A 35 -12.93 23.55 9.81
N SER A 36 -11.79 24.21 9.92
CA SER A 36 -11.70 25.68 9.91
C SER A 36 -11.87 26.27 8.51
N VAL A 37 -11.92 25.42 7.47
CA VAL A 37 -12.02 25.83 6.07
C VAL A 37 -13.37 25.40 5.51
N GLU A 38 -14.28 26.36 5.39
CA GLU A 38 -15.57 26.16 4.73
C GLU A 38 -15.39 25.75 3.26
N GLY A 39 -16.10 24.71 2.83
CA GLY A 39 -16.00 24.18 1.46
C GLY A 39 -14.78 23.32 1.18
N ARG A 40 -13.94 23.00 2.19
CA ARG A 40 -12.93 21.94 2.04
C ARG A 40 -13.67 20.61 1.90
N ALA A 41 -13.80 20.19 0.65
CA ALA A 41 -14.52 18.99 0.24
C ALA A 41 -14.06 17.74 1.01
N THR A 42 -14.99 16.78 1.07
CA THR A 42 -14.83 15.41 1.55
C THR A 42 -13.38 14.91 1.43
N GLN A 43 -12.72 14.75 2.57
CA GLN A 43 -11.37 14.24 2.66
C GLN A 43 -11.37 12.73 2.41
N LEU A 44 -10.31 12.23 1.76
CA LEU A 44 -10.04 10.81 1.64
C LEU A 44 -8.93 10.46 2.65
N GLY A 45 -9.17 9.46 3.48
CA GLY A 45 -8.16 8.99 4.41
C GLY A 45 -8.63 7.77 5.18
N ILE A 46 -7.93 7.48 6.27
CA ILE A 46 -8.27 6.37 7.17
C ILE A 46 -8.67 6.99 8.50
N ILE A 47 -9.81 6.57 9.03
CA ILE A 47 -10.35 7.09 10.29
C ILE A 47 -10.84 5.92 11.11
N GLY A 48 -10.56 6.01 12.40
CA GLY A 48 -11.26 5.24 13.41
C GLY A 48 -10.32 4.40 14.26
N PRO A 49 -10.84 3.92 15.40
CA PRO A 49 -10.07 3.12 16.35
C PRO A 49 -9.60 1.80 15.75
N GLU A 50 -10.21 1.32 14.66
CA GLU A 50 -9.75 0.10 13.99
C GLU A 50 -8.29 0.21 13.51
N LEU A 51 -7.82 1.41 13.17
CA LEU A 51 -6.45 1.59 12.70
C LEU A 51 -5.43 1.26 13.79
N GLN A 52 -5.75 1.53 15.05
CA GLN A 52 -4.89 1.18 16.18
C GLN A 52 -4.76 -0.33 16.36
N THR A 53 -5.76 -1.10 15.90
CA THR A 53 -5.71 -2.57 15.92
C THR A 53 -4.87 -3.12 14.76
N VAL A 54 -4.91 -2.44 13.60
CA VAL A 54 -4.22 -2.91 12.40
C VAL A 54 -2.76 -2.44 12.39
N VAL A 55 -2.51 -1.14 12.52
CA VAL A 55 -1.18 -0.49 12.43
C VAL A 55 -1.00 0.44 13.64
N PRO A 56 -0.78 -0.10 14.85
CA PRO A 56 -0.69 0.70 16.08
C PRO A 56 0.39 1.79 16.01
N GLU A 57 1.49 1.52 15.32
CA GLU A 57 2.60 2.46 15.11
C GLU A 57 2.22 3.68 14.26
N ALA A 58 1.15 3.57 13.45
CA ALA A 58 0.66 4.66 12.62
C ALA A 58 -0.41 5.52 13.31
N VAL A 59 -0.65 5.31 14.62
CA VAL A 59 -1.67 6.03 15.37
C VAL A 59 -1.09 6.65 16.62
N GLN A 60 -1.16 7.97 16.69
CA GLN A 60 -0.87 8.73 17.89
C GLN A 60 -2.19 9.09 18.58
N VAL A 61 -2.33 8.77 19.87
CA VAL A 61 -3.47 9.23 20.67
C VAL A 61 -3.08 10.51 21.38
N LEU A 62 -3.75 11.61 21.04
CA LEU A 62 -3.60 12.89 21.72
C LEU A 62 -4.60 12.97 22.87
N PRO A 63 -4.16 13.09 24.14
CA PRO A 63 -5.06 13.15 25.29
C PRO A 63 -6.05 14.32 25.20
N GLU A 64 -5.60 15.46 24.69
CA GLU A 64 -6.42 16.63 24.46
C GLU A 64 -5.93 17.43 23.25
N ARG A 65 -6.86 17.88 22.40
CA ARG A 65 -6.61 18.79 21.29
C ARG A 65 -7.73 19.81 21.17
N PHE A 66 -7.36 21.08 21.06
CA PHE A 66 -8.33 22.15 20.88
C PHE A 66 -8.58 22.45 19.39
N VAL A 67 -9.85 22.57 19.03
CA VAL A 67 -10.31 23.03 17.73
C VAL A 67 -11.26 24.20 17.91
N PHE A 68 -11.41 25.02 16.87
CA PHE A 68 -12.34 26.13 16.87
C PHE A 68 -13.53 25.76 16.00
N ASP A 69 -14.73 25.91 16.55
CA ASP A 69 -15.94 25.78 15.77
C ASP A 69 -15.99 26.89 14.70
N HIS A 70 -16.22 26.52 13.45
CA HIS A 70 -16.38 27.47 12.36
C HIS A 70 -17.69 28.27 12.48
N LYS A 71 -18.72 27.71 13.15
CA LYS A 71 -20.03 28.36 13.32
C LYS A 71 -19.99 29.41 14.43
N ASP A 72 -19.52 29.02 15.62
CA ASP A 72 -19.65 29.87 16.82
C ASP A 72 -18.30 30.41 17.34
N ARG A 73 -17.18 30.08 16.69
CA ARG A 73 -15.79 30.34 17.15
C ARG A 73 -15.48 29.85 18.57
N GLY A 74 -16.33 28.98 19.11
CA GLY A 74 -16.15 28.34 20.39
C GLY A 74 -14.93 27.42 20.37
N LYS A 75 -14.14 27.46 21.45
CA LYS A 75 -13.00 26.54 21.63
C LYS A 75 -13.52 25.21 22.15
N ILE A 76 -13.37 24.15 21.36
CA ILE A 76 -13.81 22.79 21.67
C ILE A 76 -12.58 21.96 22.03
N ALA A 77 -12.65 21.20 23.13
CA ALA A 77 -11.62 20.26 23.55
C ALA A 77 -12.00 18.85 23.06
N LEU A 78 -11.24 18.33 22.09
CA LEU A 78 -11.31 16.93 21.68
C LEU A 78 -10.41 16.13 22.63
N ARG A 79 -10.95 15.07 23.24
CA ARG A 79 -10.20 14.17 24.13
C ARG A 79 -9.93 12.85 23.45
N ASP A 80 -8.82 12.22 23.82
CA ASP A 80 -8.39 10.91 23.31
C ASP A 80 -8.44 10.82 21.78
N LEU A 81 -7.96 11.88 21.11
CA LEU A 81 -8.05 12.02 19.67
C LEU A 81 -6.99 11.15 18.98
N HIS A 82 -7.44 10.15 18.22
CA HIS A 82 -6.58 9.35 17.34
C HIS A 82 -6.17 10.15 16.12
N VAL A 83 -4.87 10.44 16.02
CA VAL A 83 -4.23 11.10 14.89
C VAL A 83 -3.42 10.06 14.12
N VAL A 84 -3.65 10.02 12.81
CA VAL A 84 -2.94 9.12 11.92
C VAL A 84 -1.58 9.73 11.53
N ASP A 85 -0.51 8.98 11.74
CA ASP A 85 0.81 9.26 11.17
C ASP A 85 0.79 8.87 9.69
N LYS A 86 0.79 9.90 8.84
CA LYS A 86 0.66 9.72 7.39
C LYS A 86 1.96 9.26 6.77
N GLU A 87 3.09 9.66 7.35
CA GLU A 87 4.43 9.32 6.92
C GLU A 87 4.68 7.83 7.11
N THR A 88 4.29 7.27 8.26
CA THR A 88 4.38 5.83 8.53
C THR A 88 3.57 5.03 7.51
N LEU A 89 2.29 5.38 7.29
CA LEU A 89 1.45 4.70 6.28
C LEU A 89 1.98 4.87 4.85
N TYR A 90 2.52 6.04 4.53
CA TYR A 90 3.13 6.31 3.23
C TYR A 90 4.35 5.40 2.99
N MET A 91 5.21 5.21 3.99
CA MET A 91 6.37 4.33 3.88
C MET A 91 5.97 2.85 3.72
N HIS A 92 4.93 2.39 4.42
CA HIS A 92 4.36 1.06 4.17
C HIS A 92 3.88 0.93 2.72
N ASN A 93 3.13 1.92 2.21
CA ASN A 93 2.63 1.91 0.83
C ASN A 93 3.78 1.90 -0.18
N LEU A 94 4.80 2.73 0.02
CA LEU A 94 5.96 2.78 -0.86
C LEU A 94 6.66 1.43 -0.99
N GLY A 95 6.95 0.77 0.15
CA GLY A 95 7.60 -0.54 0.15
C GLY A 95 6.75 -1.63 -0.51
N VAL A 96 5.43 -1.60 -0.28
CA VAL A 96 4.49 -2.54 -0.92
C VAL A 96 4.40 -2.31 -2.42
N THR A 97 4.27 -1.06 -2.86
CA THR A 97 4.19 -0.71 -4.29
C THR A 97 5.46 -1.12 -5.04
N GLN A 98 6.64 -0.88 -4.45
CA GLN A 98 7.91 -1.34 -5.02
C GLN A 98 7.93 -2.87 -5.18
N ARG A 99 7.57 -3.60 -4.13
CA ARG A 99 7.54 -5.07 -4.16
C ARG A 99 6.54 -5.63 -5.17
N VAL A 100 5.31 -5.09 -5.20
CA VAL A 100 4.29 -5.48 -6.18
C VAL A 100 4.76 -5.21 -7.60
N THR A 101 5.40 -4.06 -7.83
CA THR A 101 5.96 -3.71 -9.15
C THR A 101 7.03 -4.71 -9.59
N LEU A 102 7.95 -5.09 -8.69
CA LEU A 102 8.99 -6.08 -9.00
C LEU A 102 8.39 -7.45 -9.31
N ASN A 103 7.41 -7.89 -8.50
CA ASN A 103 6.71 -9.15 -8.73
C ASN A 103 5.95 -9.16 -10.07
N LEU A 104 5.27 -8.07 -10.42
CA LEU A 104 4.56 -7.94 -11.69
C LEU A 104 5.52 -8.03 -12.88
N LYS A 105 6.70 -7.40 -12.80
CA LYS A 105 7.72 -7.50 -13.85
C LYS A 105 8.22 -8.93 -14.03
N ALA A 106 8.56 -9.61 -12.94
CA ALA A 106 8.99 -11.01 -12.99
C ALA A 106 7.91 -11.92 -13.60
N GLN A 107 6.65 -11.75 -13.19
CA GLN A 107 5.52 -12.51 -13.75
C GLN A 107 5.30 -12.21 -15.24
N GLN A 108 5.47 -10.97 -15.69
CA GLN A 108 5.38 -10.63 -17.11
C GLN A 108 6.46 -11.31 -17.94
N GLU A 109 7.69 -11.38 -17.44
CA GLU A 109 8.79 -12.10 -18.09
C GLU A 109 8.50 -13.60 -18.20
N GLU A 110 8.03 -14.23 -17.12
CA GLU A 110 7.62 -15.64 -17.11
C GLU A 110 6.50 -15.91 -18.13
N VAL A 111 5.47 -15.05 -18.18
CA VAL A 111 4.38 -15.18 -19.16
C VAL A 111 4.88 -15.04 -20.60
N LEU A 112 5.85 -14.17 -20.87
CA LEU A 112 6.45 -14.02 -22.19
C LEU A 112 7.23 -15.28 -22.60
N GLU A 113 8.02 -15.85 -21.69
CA GLU A 113 8.73 -17.10 -21.94
C GLU A 113 7.79 -18.28 -22.17
N LEU A 114 6.73 -18.40 -21.36
CA LEU A 114 5.69 -19.42 -21.58
C LEU A 114 5.02 -19.27 -22.95
N ARG A 115 4.76 -18.04 -23.40
CA ARG A 115 4.22 -17.78 -24.74
C ARG A 115 5.20 -18.20 -25.84
N ARG A 116 6.50 -17.89 -25.69
CA ARG A 116 7.55 -18.32 -26.64
C ARG A 116 7.61 -19.83 -26.76
N LEU A 117 7.65 -20.53 -25.62
CA LEU A 117 7.68 -22.00 -25.58
C LEU A 117 6.43 -22.61 -26.22
N THR A 118 5.26 -22.02 -25.97
CA THR A 118 3.99 -22.48 -26.58
C THR A 118 4.02 -22.35 -28.10
N VAL A 119 4.54 -21.26 -28.65
CA VAL A 119 4.69 -21.08 -30.10
C VAL A 119 5.65 -22.14 -30.69
N ILE A 120 6.78 -22.38 -30.04
CA ILE A 120 7.76 -23.38 -30.47
C ILE A 120 7.14 -24.79 -30.45
N LEU A 121 6.49 -25.18 -29.37
CA LEU A 121 5.82 -26.47 -29.23
C LEU A 121 4.74 -26.67 -30.30
N ASN A 122 3.93 -25.65 -30.56
CA ASN A 122 2.90 -25.70 -31.60
C ASN A 122 3.50 -25.79 -33.01
N GLY A 123 4.64 -25.14 -33.27
CA GLY A 123 5.38 -25.27 -34.53
C GLY A 123 5.94 -26.68 -34.72
N VAL A 124 6.58 -27.24 -33.69
CA VAL A 124 7.12 -28.61 -33.70
C VAL A 124 6.01 -29.65 -33.92
N ASN A 125 4.87 -29.51 -33.23
CA ASN A 125 3.73 -30.40 -33.42
C ASN A 125 3.16 -30.32 -34.84
N ARG A 126 3.14 -29.13 -35.45
CA ARG A 126 2.69 -28.95 -36.83
C ARG A 126 3.63 -29.64 -37.83
N CYS A 127 4.96 -29.53 -37.64
CA CYS A 127 5.95 -30.22 -38.48
C CYS A 127 5.93 -31.75 -38.32
N ARG A 128 5.62 -32.26 -37.12
CA ARG A 128 5.47 -33.71 -36.90
C ARG A 128 4.18 -34.26 -37.53
N GLY A 129 3.10 -33.49 -37.56
CA GLY A 129 1.84 -33.90 -38.20
C GLY A 129 1.92 -34.00 -39.72
N THR A 130 2.79 -33.24 -40.38
CA THR A 130 2.99 -33.27 -41.84
C THR A 130 3.99 -34.33 -42.32
N ALA A 131 4.66 -35.03 -41.40
CA ALA A 131 5.67 -36.06 -41.74
C ALA A 131 5.06 -37.47 -41.91
N VAL A 132 3.75 -37.63 -41.74
CA VAL A 132 3.03 -38.91 -41.84
C VAL A 132 2.12 -38.92 -43.08
N ASP A 133 2.68 -38.67 -44.27
CA ASP A 133 1.96 -38.95 -45.52
C ASP A 133 2.91 -39.12 -46.71
N TRP A 134 3.64 -40.24 -46.73
CA TRP A 134 4.37 -40.69 -47.93
C TRP A 134 4.46 -42.22 -47.97
N LYS A 135 3.31 -42.88 -48.19
CA LYS A 135 3.26 -44.22 -48.82
C LYS A 135 1.90 -44.42 -49.51
N LEU A 136 1.88 -44.17 -50.81
CA LEU A 136 1.05 -44.88 -51.80
C LEU A 136 1.98 -45.38 -52.89
#